data_AF-A0A377D2Q7-F1
#
_entry.id   AF-A0A377D2Q7-F1
#
_cell.length_a   1.000
_cell.length_b   1.000
_cell.length_c   1.000
_cell.angle_alpha   90.00
_cell.angle_beta   90.00
_cell.angle_gamma   90.00
#
_symmetry.space_group_name_H-M   'P 1'
#
loop_
_entity.id
_entity.type
_entity.pdbx_description
1 polymer ?
#
loop_
_entity_poly.entity_id
_entity_poly.type
_entity_poly.pdbx_seq_one_letter_code
_entity_poly.pdbx_strand_id
1 'polypeptide(L)'
;MRSLADFEFNKAPLCEGMILACEAIRRDFPSQDVYDELERLVSLAKEEISQLLPLEEQLEKLIALFYGDWGFKASRGVYRLSDALWLDQVLKNRQGSAVSLGAVLLWVANRLDLPLLPVIFPTQLILRH
;
A
#
# COMPACT_ATOMS: atom_id res chain seq x y z
N MET A 1 4.69 22.08 6.23
CA MET A 1 4.10 21.13 5.25
C MET A 1 5.06 21.02 4.09
N ARG A 2 5.46 19.80 3.68
CA ARG A 2 6.25 19.60 2.46
C ARG A 2 5.34 19.87 1.25
N SER A 3 5.76 20.72 0.33
CA SER A 3 5.05 20.97 -0.92
C SER A 3 5.21 19.79 -1.86
N LEU A 4 4.20 19.47 -2.66
CA LEU A 4 4.29 18.46 -3.73
C LEU A 4 5.47 18.76 -4.68
N ALA A 5 5.78 20.05 -4.87
CA ALA A 5 6.87 20.50 -5.73
C ALA A 5 8.27 20.14 -5.20
N ASP A 6 8.41 19.92 -3.89
CA ASP A 6 9.69 19.63 -3.23
C ASP A 6 9.82 18.14 -2.84
N PHE A 7 8.84 17.31 -3.22
CA PHE A 7 8.82 15.91 -2.84
C PHE A 7 9.67 15.06 -3.79
N GLU A 8 10.74 14.46 -3.26
CA GLU A 8 11.58 13.51 -4.00
C GLU A 8 10.88 12.14 -4.11
N PHE A 9 10.00 12.00 -5.09
CA PHE A 9 9.26 10.74 -5.36
C PHE A 9 10.16 9.51 -5.52
N ASN A 10 11.42 9.71 -5.92
CA ASN A 10 12.38 8.62 -6.11
C ASN A 10 12.98 8.07 -4.81
N LYS A 11 12.83 8.79 -3.68
CA LYS A 11 13.43 8.41 -2.39
C LYS A 11 12.42 8.24 -1.26
N ALA A 12 11.16 8.61 -1.50
CA ALA A 12 10.11 8.55 -0.51
C ALA A 12 9.17 7.35 -0.73
N PRO A 13 8.54 6.82 0.34
CA PRO A 13 7.54 5.76 0.21
C PRO A 13 6.41 6.16 -0.75
N LEU A 14 5.93 5.20 -1.56
CA LEU A 14 4.86 5.45 -2.53
C LEU A 14 3.58 5.98 -1.86
N CYS A 15 3.23 5.47 -0.68
CA CYS A 15 2.10 5.97 0.10
C CYS A 15 2.22 7.46 0.45
N GLU A 16 3.41 7.97 0.79
CA GLU A 16 3.59 9.40 1.09
C GLU A 16 3.29 10.25 -0.14
N GLY A 17 3.82 9.85 -1.31
CA GLY A 17 3.53 10.54 -2.57
C GLY A 17 2.04 10.50 -2.92
N MET A 18 1.38 9.37 -2.70
CA MET A 18 -0.05 9.22 -2.91
C MET A 18 -0.88 10.08 -1.94
N ILE A 19 -0.51 10.15 -0.67
CA ILE A 19 -1.17 11.01 0.33
C ILE A 19 -1.07 12.47 -0.08
N LEU A 20 0.13 12.96 -0.42
CA LEU A 20 0.33 14.34 -0.86
C LEU A 20 -0.47 14.67 -2.13
N ALA A 21 -0.50 13.75 -3.11
CA ALA A 21 -1.32 13.90 -4.29
C ALA A 21 -2.81 13.95 -3.95
N CYS A 22 -3.27 13.12 -3.01
CA CYS A 22 -4.65 13.10 -2.59
C CYS A 22 -5.06 14.39 -1.87
N GLU A 23 -4.22 14.90 -0.96
CA GLU A 23 -4.44 16.19 -0.27
C GLU A 23 -4.51 17.36 -1.26
N ALA A 24 -3.69 17.35 -2.30
CA ALA A 24 -3.68 18.37 -3.33
C ALA A 24 -4.96 18.36 -4.21
N ILE A 25 -5.54 17.19 -4.46
CA ILE A 25 -6.71 17.02 -5.34
C ILE A 25 -8.03 17.14 -4.56
N ARG A 26 -8.08 16.60 -3.33
CA ARG A 26 -9.30 16.46 -2.53
C ARG A 26 -9.14 17.12 -1.16
N ARG A 27 -9.84 18.24 -0.96
CA ARG A 27 -9.73 19.09 0.24
C ARG A 27 -10.15 18.40 1.54
N ASP A 28 -11.07 17.45 1.48
CA ASP A 28 -11.58 16.67 2.61
C ASP A 28 -10.86 15.33 2.79
N PHE A 29 -9.68 15.14 2.17
CA PHE A 29 -8.89 13.92 2.33
C PHE A 29 -8.37 13.79 3.78
N PRO A 30 -8.71 12.71 4.51
CA PRO A 30 -8.33 12.55 5.91
C PRO A 30 -6.93 11.92 6.03
N SER A 31 -5.88 12.69 5.75
CA SER A 31 -4.51 12.16 5.71
C SER A 31 -4.04 11.55 7.03
N GLN A 32 -4.41 12.15 8.16
CA GLN A 32 -4.04 11.61 9.48
C GLN A 32 -4.65 10.23 9.71
N ASP A 33 -5.95 10.05 9.43
CA ASP A 33 -6.62 8.75 9.57
C ASP A 33 -5.99 7.68 8.67
N VAL A 34 -5.52 8.09 7.47
CA VAL A 34 -4.79 7.20 6.56
C VAL A 34 -3.45 6.77 7.16
N TYR A 35 -2.66 7.70 7.72
CA TYR A 35 -1.41 7.35 8.40
C TYR A 35 -1.66 6.45 9.61
N ASP A 36 -2.66 6.76 10.44
CA ASP A 36 -2.97 5.98 11.64
C ASP A 36 -3.35 4.54 11.29
N GLU A 37 -4.16 4.35 10.24
CA GLU A 37 -4.52 3.02 9.77
C GLU A 37 -3.33 2.26 9.14
N LEU A 38 -2.44 2.95 8.41
CA LEU A 38 -1.22 2.34 7.89
C LEU A 38 -0.31 1.86 9.02
N GLU A 39 -0.11 2.67 10.06
CA GLU A 39 0.68 2.28 11.23
C GLU A 39 0.00 1.18 12.04
N ARG A 40 -1.33 1.15 12.11
CA ARG A 40 -2.06 0.04 12.72
C ARG A 40 -1.79 -1.29 12.01
N LEU A 41 -1.76 -1.30 10.67
CA LEU A 41 -1.42 -2.51 9.90
C LEU A 41 0.03 -2.94 10.13
N VAL A 42 0.96 -1.97 10.27
CA VAL A 42 2.36 -2.25 10.62
C VAL A 42 2.46 -2.91 11.99
N SER A 43 1.76 -2.39 13.01
CA SER A 43 1.72 -2.99 14.34
C SER A 43 1.20 -4.42 14.31
N LEU A 44 0.07 -4.66 13.62
CA LEU A 44 -0.48 -6.01 13.47
C LEU A 44 0.51 -6.97 12.79
N ALA A 45 1.17 -6.55 11.72
CA ALA A 45 2.15 -7.39 11.05
C ALA A 45 3.36 -7.70 11.94
N LYS A 46 3.82 -6.74 12.75
CA LYS A 46 4.93 -6.95 13.70
C LYS A 46 4.58 -7.91 14.83
N GLU A 47 3.31 -7.95 15.25
CA GLU A 47 2.82 -8.90 16.25
C GLU A 47 2.78 -10.33 15.71
N GLU A 48 2.38 -10.50 14.44
CA GLU A 48 2.16 -11.82 13.82
C GLU A 48 3.40 -12.41 13.12
N ILE A 49 4.35 -11.56 12.68
CA ILE A 49 5.53 -11.96 11.90
C ILE A 49 6.78 -11.83 12.76
N SER A 50 7.29 -12.98 13.20
CA SER A 50 8.56 -13.05 13.91
C SER A 50 9.74 -12.78 12.97
N GLN A 51 10.63 -11.88 13.38
CA GLN A 51 11.90 -11.58 12.68
C GLN A 51 12.89 -12.76 12.69
N LEU A 52 12.64 -13.80 13.49
CA LEU A 52 13.46 -15.01 13.52
C LEU A 52 13.14 -15.97 12.37
N LEU A 53 12.02 -15.76 11.67
CA LEU A 53 11.65 -16.59 10.53
C LEU A 53 12.57 -16.29 9.34
N PRO A 54 12.82 -17.28 8.47
CA PRO A 54 13.45 -17.04 7.18
C PRO A 54 12.69 -15.96 6.39
N LEU A 55 13.43 -15.19 5.57
CA LEU A 55 12.86 -14.06 4.84
C LEU A 55 11.65 -14.45 3.97
N GLU A 56 11.73 -15.61 3.31
CA GLU A 56 10.66 -16.15 2.47
C GLU A 56 9.38 -16.40 3.29
N GLU A 57 9.50 -17.01 4.47
CA GLU A 57 8.36 -17.25 5.37
C GLU A 57 7.78 -15.95 5.92
N GLN A 58 8.60 -14.93 6.19
CA GLN A 58 8.10 -13.60 6.58
C GLN A 58 7.26 -12.96 5.47
N LEU A 59 7.72 -13.06 4.21
CA LEU A 59 7.01 -12.53 3.06
C LEU A 59 5.71 -13.30 2.80
N GLU A 60 5.73 -14.63 2.86
CA GLU A 60 4.54 -15.46 2.72
C GLU A 60 3.49 -15.12 3.78
N LYS A 61 3.91 -14.98 5.04
CA LYS A 61 3.02 -14.54 6.13
C LYS A 61 2.45 -13.15 5.88
N LEU A 62 3.25 -12.19 5.43
CA LEU A 62 2.76 -10.85 5.11
C LEU A 62 1.71 -10.89 3.99
N ILE A 63 1.94 -11.68 2.94
CA ILE A 63 0.99 -11.87 1.83
C ILE A 63 -0.30 -12.52 2.35
N ALA A 64 -0.19 -13.54 3.21
CA ALA A 64 -1.33 -14.21 3.82
C ALA A 64 -2.16 -13.28 4.72
N LEU A 65 -1.51 -12.48 5.57
CA LEU A 65 -2.18 -11.46 6.37
C LEU A 65 -2.89 -10.44 5.47
N PHE A 66 -2.20 -9.93 4.45
CA PHE A 66 -2.72 -8.86 3.61
C PHE A 66 -3.94 -9.29 2.79
N TYR A 67 -3.84 -10.38 2.03
CA TYR A 67 -4.89 -10.83 1.11
C TYR A 67 -5.90 -11.79 1.77
N GLY A 68 -5.52 -12.46 2.86
CA GLY A 68 -6.37 -13.35 3.63
C GLY A 68 -7.04 -12.61 4.79
N ASP A 69 -6.31 -12.45 5.89
CA ASP A 69 -6.89 -12.05 7.18
C ASP A 69 -7.41 -10.60 7.18
N TRP A 70 -6.69 -9.68 6.53
CA TRP A 70 -7.11 -8.29 6.39
C TRP A 70 -8.08 -8.08 5.23
N GLY A 71 -8.22 -9.08 4.36
CA GLY A 71 -9.20 -9.12 3.27
C GLY A 71 -8.97 -8.11 2.15
N PHE A 72 -7.75 -7.59 1.99
CA PHE A 72 -7.44 -6.71 0.87
C PHE A 72 -7.61 -7.45 -0.46
N LYS A 73 -8.25 -6.81 -1.43
CA LYS A 73 -8.51 -7.42 -2.74
C LYS A 73 -8.64 -6.38 -3.84
N ALA A 74 -8.50 -6.82 -5.08
CA ALA A 74 -8.75 -5.96 -6.23
C ALA A 74 -10.21 -5.49 -6.26
N SER A 75 -10.43 -4.19 -6.50
CA SER A 75 -11.77 -3.65 -6.75
C SER A 75 -12.41 -4.35 -7.95
N ARG A 76 -13.65 -4.83 -7.81
CA ARG A 76 -14.41 -5.51 -8.88
C ARG A 76 -15.49 -4.59 -9.46
N GLY A 77 -15.59 -4.51 -10.79
CA GLY A 77 -16.63 -3.77 -11.51
C GLY A 77 -16.21 -2.37 -12.00
N VAL A 78 -17.14 -1.65 -12.63
CA VAL A 78 -16.97 -0.27 -13.10
C VAL A 78 -17.08 0.71 -11.93
N TYR A 79 -16.31 0.48 -10.87
CA TYR A 79 -16.13 1.51 -9.86
C TYR A 79 -15.36 2.68 -10.48
N ARG A 80 -15.69 3.90 -10.07
CA ARG A 80 -14.92 5.08 -10.50
C ARG A 80 -13.46 4.81 -10.16
N LEU A 81 -12.58 4.89 -11.16
CA LEU A 81 -11.14 4.63 -11.03
C LEU A 81 -10.53 5.34 -9.81
N SER A 82 -11.11 6.50 -9.46
CA SER A 82 -10.78 7.30 -8.29
C SER A 82 -10.92 6.56 -6.96
N ASP A 83 -11.99 5.79 -6.74
CA ASP A 83 -12.28 5.13 -5.47
C ASP A 83 -11.28 4.00 -5.18
N ALA A 84 -10.70 3.43 -6.24
CA ALA A 84 -9.63 2.44 -6.19
C ALA A 84 -8.22 3.05 -6.07
N LEU A 85 -8.11 4.38 -5.94
CA LEU A 85 -6.86 5.13 -5.80
C LEU A 85 -6.80 5.95 -4.51
N TRP A 86 -7.94 6.46 -4.02
CA TRP A 86 -8.05 7.16 -2.75
C TRP A 86 -7.69 6.24 -1.58
N LEU A 87 -6.54 6.47 -0.94
CA LEU A 87 -6.04 5.58 0.12
C LEU A 87 -7.00 5.41 1.30
N ASP A 88 -7.74 6.45 1.68
CA ASP A 88 -8.78 6.36 2.71
C ASP A 88 -9.88 5.35 2.33
N GLN A 89 -10.31 5.34 1.07
CA GLN A 89 -11.31 4.39 0.58
C GLN A 89 -10.73 3.00 0.42
N VAL A 90 -9.49 2.89 -0.02
CA VAL A 90 -8.78 1.61 -0.19
C VAL A 90 -8.60 0.92 1.17
N LEU A 91 -8.15 1.66 2.18
CA LEU A 91 -7.97 1.15 3.54
C LEU A 91 -9.32 0.79 4.18
N LYS A 92 -10.33 1.65 4.03
CA LYS A 92 -11.67 1.42 4.59
C LYS A 92 -12.37 0.21 3.98
N ASN A 93 -12.36 0.10 2.65
CA ASN A 93 -13.11 -0.92 1.91
C ASN A 93 -12.30 -2.20 1.66
N ARG A 94 -11.01 -2.19 2.04
CA ARG A 94 -10.01 -3.24 1.74
C ARG A 94 -9.98 -3.57 0.24
N GLN A 95 -10.21 -2.57 -0.60
CA GLN A 95 -10.38 -2.73 -2.03
C GLN A 95 -9.69 -1.62 -2.80
N GLY A 96 -8.80 -1.99 -3.72
CA GLY A 96 -8.02 -1.01 -4.47
C GLY A 96 -7.56 -1.50 -5.84
N SER A 97 -6.93 -0.59 -6.58
CA SER A 97 -6.15 -0.90 -7.78
C SER A 97 -4.84 -1.59 -7.39
N ALA A 98 -4.20 -2.27 -8.36
CA ALA A 98 -2.89 -2.89 -8.16
C ALA A 98 -1.85 -1.91 -7.58
N VAL A 99 -1.88 -0.65 -8.03
CA VAL A 99 -0.99 0.41 -7.54
C VAL A 99 -1.27 0.74 -6.08
N SER A 100 -2.54 1.01 -5.73
CA SER A 100 -2.90 1.36 -4.35
C SER A 100 -2.67 0.23 -3.35
N LEU A 101 -3.00 -1.01 -3.72
CA LEU A 101 -2.75 -2.19 -2.89
C LEU A 101 -1.25 -2.44 -2.74
N GLY A 102 -0.51 -2.32 -3.84
CA GLY A 102 0.95 -2.41 -3.82
C GLY A 102 1.58 -1.34 -2.93
N ALA A 103 1.06 -0.10 -2.94
CA ALA A 103 1.55 0.97 -2.08
C ALA A 103 1.37 0.62 -0.58
N VAL A 104 0.18 0.17 -0.18
CA VAL A 104 -0.09 -0.24 1.21
C VAL A 104 0.78 -1.43 1.61
N LEU A 105 0.90 -2.45 0.76
CA LEU A 105 1.74 -3.62 1.03
C LEU A 105 3.22 -3.22 1.19
N LEU A 106 3.73 -2.36 0.32
CA LEU A 106 5.10 -1.83 0.39
C LEU A 106 5.32 -0.98 1.65
N TRP A 107 4.32 -0.21 2.08
CA TRP A 107 4.40 0.52 3.35
C TRP A 107 4.66 -0.44 4.50
N VAL A 108 3.86 -1.50 4.61
CA VAL A 108 4.02 -2.50 5.67
C VAL A 108 5.37 -3.22 5.54
N ALA A 109 5.69 -3.74 4.35
CA ALA A 109 6.94 -4.47 4.10
C ALA A 109 8.19 -3.66 4.49
N ASN A 110 8.24 -2.37 4.11
CA ASN A 110 9.36 -1.50 4.46
C ASN A 110 9.51 -1.28 5.97
N ARG A 111 8.42 -1.30 6.75
CA ARG A 111 8.44 -1.12 8.22
C ARG A 111 8.78 -2.41 8.97
N LEU A 112 8.76 -3.54 8.26
CA LEU A 112 9.23 -4.84 8.71
C LEU A 112 10.65 -5.15 8.21
N ASP A 113 11.31 -4.20 7.54
CA ASP A 113 12.63 -4.37 6.91
C ASP A 113 12.68 -5.49 5.84
N LEU A 114 11.54 -5.76 5.19
CA LEU A 114 11.44 -6.73 4.10
C LEU A 114 11.85 -6.08 2.76
N PRO A 115 12.76 -6.70 1.98
CA PRO A 115 13.28 -6.13 0.73
C PRO A 115 12.31 -6.38 -0.43
N LEU A 116 11.14 -5.74 -0.38
CA LEU A 116 10.12 -5.81 -1.44
C LEU A 116 10.22 -4.58 -2.35
N LEU A 117 10.32 -4.81 -3.66
CA LEU A 117 10.42 -3.74 -4.67
C LEU A 117 9.20 -3.75 -5.60
N PRO A 118 8.60 -2.59 -5.91
CA PRO A 118 7.54 -2.51 -6.91
C PRO A 118 8.10 -2.78 -8.31
N VAL A 119 7.36 -3.54 -9.11
CA VAL A 119 7.58 -3.64 -10.55
C VAL A 119 6.32 -3.16 -11.26
N ILE A 120 6.42 -2.03 -11.94
CA ILE A 120 5.30 -1.41 -12.66
C ILE A 120 5.33 -1.88 -14.11
N PHE A 121 4.24 -2.49 -14.56
CA PHE A 121 4.03 -2.81 -15.96
C PHE A 121 2.73 -2.14 -16.44
N PRO A 122 2.82 -1.10 -17.26
CA PRO A 122 1.67 -0.25 -17.58
C PRO A 122 0.48 -0.97 -18.25
N THR A 123 0.70 -2.08 -19.00
CA THR A 123 -0.33 -2.70 -19.87
C THR A 123 -0.03 -4.17 -20.24
N GLN A 124 0.40 -4.98 -19.27
CA GLN A 124 1.09 -6.29 -19.42
C GLN A 124 0.63 -7.29 -20.51
N LEU A 125 1.61 -7.99 -21.12
CA LEU A 125 1.58 -9.45 -21.39
C LEU A 125 2.96 -10.02 -21.01
N ILE A 126 3.01 -11.08 -20.20
CA ILE A 126 4.25 -11.71 -19.75
C ILE A 126 4.23 -13.21 -20.08
N LEU A 127 5.32 -13.69 -20.70
CA LEU A 127 5.63 -15.11 -20.91
C LEU A 127 7.07 -15.37 -20.45
N ARG A 128 7.31 -16.47 -19.73
CA ARG A 128 8.64 -16.91 -19.31
C ARG A 128 8.89 -18.37 -19.70
N HIS A 129 10.15 -18.71 -20.00
CA HIS A 129 10.65 -20.09 -19.98
C HIS A 129 11.43 -20.31 -18.68
#